data_AF-A0A9P4JRZ5-F1
#
_entry.id   AF-A0A9P4JRZ5-F1
#
_cell.length_a   1.000
_cell.length_b   1.000
_cell.length_c   1.000
_cell.angle_alpha   90.00
_cell.angle_beta   90.00
_cell.angle_gamma   90.00
#
_symmetry.space_group_name_H-M   'P 1'
#
loop_
_entity.id
_entity.type
_entity.pdbx_description
1 polymer ?
#
loop_
_entity_poly.entity_id
_entity_poly.type
_entity_poly.pdbx_seq_one_letter_code
_entity_poly.pdbx_strand_id
1 'polypeptide(L)'
;MRTGWVAFWKATALFQFGVVYVFILPQYYHNENEPSETKRVLITLGVGILAMIPILTLSYLTAPFVKRIHLYLPPYARRSVSTLHNYSSTLPPTARLEFVTLRAFPFERTTTVLLSELRALPPQRFRYANIARVKTEKFLRVTGWNGIWGRVFGLLNEPRWKYYVKEGKAYTFRTKVPGVWENVARAIKGQTDAIADSRLARPVKAVK
;
A
#
# COMPACT_ATOMS: atom_id res chain seq x y z
N MET A 1 -2.73 8.46 13.02
CA MET A 1 -4.02 8.38 12.31
C MET A 1 -4.76 7.17 12.82
N ARG A 2 -5.86 7.39 13.53
CA ARG A 2 -6.76 6.31 13.93
C ARG A 2 -7.35 5.76 12.64
N THR A 3 -7.19 4.46 12.38
CA THR A 3 -7.72 3.79 11.18
C THR A 3 -9.20 4.10 10.94
N GLY A 4 -9.97 4.33 12.00
CA GLY A 4 -11.36 4.79 11.95
C GLY A 4 -11.57 6.14 11.25
N TRP A 5 -10.67 7.12 11.43
CA TRP A 5 -10.76 8.41 10.73
C TRP A 5 -10.64 8.25 9.22
N VAL A 6 -9.68 7.43 8.77
CA VAL A 6 -9.47 7.13 7.35
C VAL A 6 -10.67 6.35 6.78
N ALA A 7 -11.20 5.39 7.55
CA ALA A 7 -12.40 4.65 7.15
C ALA A 7 -13.62 5.56 7.01
N PHE A 8 -13.83 6.50 7.94
CA PHE A 8 -14.92 7.47 7.89
C PHE A 8 -14.86 8.34 6.63
N TRP A 9 -13.69 8.91 6.29
CA TRP A 9 -13.54 9.71 5.07
C TRP A 9 -13.73 8.91 3.79
N LYS A 10 -13.31 7.64 3.76
CA LYS A 10 -13.60 6.74 2.64
C LYS A 10 -15.09 6.46 2.49
N ALA A 11 -15.78 6.19 3.60
CA ALA A 11 -17.22 5.98 3.59
C ALA A 11 -17.96 7.23 3.10
N THR A 12 -17.54 8.42 3.56
CA THR A 12 -18.10 9.70 3.13
C THR A 12 -17.88 9.94 1.63
N ALA A 13 -16.66 9.72 1.12
CA ALA A 13 -16.37 9.86 -0.31
C ALA A 13 -17.14 8.86 -1.18
N LEU A 14 -17.34 7.63 -0.70
CA LEU A 14 -18.16 6.63 -1.37
C LEU A 14 -19.64 7.03 -1.38
N PHE A 15 -20.14 7.54 -0.26
CA PHE A 15 -21.51 8.03 -0.17
C PHE A 15 -21.73 9.20 -1.12
N GLN A 16 -20.83 10.18 -1.14
CA GLN A 16 -20.89 11.31 -2.08
C GLN A 16 -20.90 10.83 -3.53
N PHE A 17 -20.02 9.90 -3.90
CA PHE A 17 -20.01 9.30 -5.24
C PHE A 17 -21.33 8.60 -5.57
N GLY A 18 -21.87 7.80 -4.64
CA GLY A 18 -23.15 7.14 -4.82
C GLY A 18 -24.29 8.15 -5.02
N VAL A 19 -24.32 9.21 -4.22
CA VAL A 19 -25.33 10.27 -4.35
C VAL A 19 -25.22 10.98 -5.71
N VAL A 20 -24.00 11.32 -6.14
CA VAL A 20 -23.80 11.98 -7.43
C VAL A 20 -24.24 11.07 -8.58
N TYR A 21 -23.87 9.79 -8.56
CA TYR A 21 -24.20 8.85 -9.63
C TYR A 21 -25.66 8.43 -9.69
N VAL A 22 -26.32 8.29 -8.55
CA VAL A 22 -27.72 7.83 -8.50
C VAL A 22 -28.71 8.97 -8.64
N PHE A 23 -28.45 10.14 -8.03
CA PHE A 23 -29.45 11.22 -7.97
C PHE A 23 -29.09 12.40 -8.87
N ILE A 24 -27.83 12.84 -8.90
CA ILE A 24 -27.45 14.09 -9.56
C ILE A 24 -27.21 13.90 -11.06
N LEU A 25 -26.49 12.84 -11.44
CA LEU A 25 -26.16 12.53 -12.84
C LEU A 25 -27.41 12.37 -13.74
N PRO A 26 -28.45 11.61 -13.33
CA PRO A 26 -29.68 11.51 -14.13
C PRO A 26 -30.39 12.86 -14.30
N GLN A 27 -30.35 13.73 -13.29
CA GLN A 27 -30.96 15.06 -13.39
C GLN A 27 -30.27 15.94 -14.44
N TYR A 28 -28.94 15.91 -14.52
CA TYR A 28 -28.22 16.64 -15.57
C TYR A 28 -28.41 16.01 -16.95
N TYR A 29 -28.47 14.69 -17.02
CA TYR A 29 -28.69 14.00 -18.29
C TYR A 29 -30.09 14.29 -18.84
N HIS A 30 -31.13 14.33 -18.00
CA HIS A 30 -32.52 14.57 -18.40
C HIS A 30 -32.98 16.04 -18.26
N ASN A 31 -32.07 16.99 -18.10
CA ASN A 31 -32.43 18.40 -17.92
C ASN A 31 -33.03 19.01 -19.20
N GLU A 32 -34.31 19.38 -19.15
CA GLU A 32 -35.04 20.00 -20.26
C GLU A 32 -34.67 21.48 -20.48
N ASN A 33 -34.09 22.14 -19.47
CA ASN A 33 -33.75 23.56 -19.54
C ASN A 33 -32.57 23.88 -20.47
N GLU A 34 -31.75 22.88 -20.83
CA GLU A 34 -30.63 23.06 -21.78
C GLU A 34 -30.96 22.34 -23.09
N PRO A 35 -31.28 23.07 -24.18
CA PRO A 35 -31.72 22.47 -25.44
C PRO A 35 -30.58 21.77 -26.20
N SER A 36 -29.32 22.07 -25.88
CA SER A 36 -28.18 21.46 -26.54
C SER A 36 -27.78 20.14 -25.88
N GLU A 37 -28.01 19.04 -26.61
CA GLU A 37 -27.68 17.67 -26.16
C GLU A 37 -26.19 17.53 -25.82
N THR A 38 -25.31 18.08 -26.65
CA THR A 38 -23.86 18.02 -26.44
C THR A 38 -23.43 18.63 -25.10
N LYS A 39 -24.05 19.73 -24.67
CA LYS A 39 -23.71 20.37 -23.39
C LYS A 39 -24.25 19.56 -22.21
N ARG A 40 -25.46 19.00 -22.31
CA ARG A 40 -26.00 18.09 -21.28
C ARG A 40 -25.08 16.91 -21.04
N VAL A 41 -24.64 16.25 -22.10
CA VAL A 41 -23.69 15.13 -22.01
C VAL A 41 -22.35 15.58 -21.44
N LEU A 42 -21.80 16.70 -21.89
CA LEU A 42 -20.52 17.22 -21.41
C LEU A 42 -20.55 17.54 -19.90
N ILE A 43 -21.59 18.22 -19.43
CA ILE A 43 -21.77 18.56 -18.00
C ILE A 43 -21.94 17.28 -17.18
N THR A 44 -22.78 16.37 -17.64
CA THR A 44 -23.02 15.05 -17.01
C THR A 44 -21.69 14.31 -16.85
N LEU A 45 -20.90 14.19 -17.91
CA LEU A 45 -19.58 13.56 -17.86
C LEU A 45 -18.60 14.30 -16.94
N GLY A 46 -18.58 15.64 -16.99
CA GLY A 46 -17.71 16.46 -16.15
C GLY A 46 -17.99 16.27 -14.67
N VAL A 47 -19.27 16.30 -14.26
CA VAL A 47 -19.71 16.06 -12.88
C VAL A 47 -19.39 14.64 -12.43
N GLY A 48 -19.63 13.64 -13.28
CA GLY A 48 -19.29 12.24 -12.98
C GLY A 48 -17.80 12.02 -12.74
N ILE A 49 -16.94 12.57 -13.60
CA ILE A 49 -15.49 12.49 -13.45
C ILE A 49 -15.03 13.21 -12.18
N LEU A 50 -15.59 14.40 -11.88
CA LEU A 50 -15.25 15.16 -10.69
C LEU A 50 -15.61 14.40 -9.40
N ALA A 51 -16.75 13.71 -9.39
CA ALA A 51 -17.19 12.89 -8.27
C ALA A 51 -16.31 11.66 -8.01
N MET A 52 -15.56 11.18 -9.00
CA MET A 52 -14.61 10.08 -8.84
C MET A 52 -13.31 10.50 -8.15
N ILE A 53 -12.94 11.79 -8.23
CA ILE A 53 -11.64 12.28 -7.72
C ILE A 53 -11.45 12.00 -6.23
N PRO A 54 -12.40 12.29 -5.31
CA PRO A 54 -12.22 12.03 -3.87
C PRO A 54 -11.99 10.55 -3.53
N ILE A 55 -12.69 9.63 -4.19
CA ILE A 55 -12.49 8.19 -3.97
C ILE A 55 -11.12 7.74 -4.48
N LEU A 56 -10.77 8.15 -5.70
CA LEU A 56 -9.51 7.74 -6.32
C LEU A 56 -8.32 8.28 -5.52
N THR A 57 -8.38 9.54 -5.10
CA THR A 57 -7.34 10.18 -4.27
C THR A 57 -7.24 9.51 -2.91
N LEU A 58 -8.34 9.25 -2.21
CA LEU A 58 -8.30 8.55 -0.92
C LEU A 58 -7.79 7.12 -1.07
N SER A 59 -8.24 6.39 -2.09
CA SER A 59 -7.77 5.04 -2.39
C SER A 59 -6.27 5.01 -2.65
N TYR A 60 -5.75 5.99 -3.39
CA TYR A 60 -4.33 6.11 -3.73
C TYR A 60 -3.47 6.56 -2.54
N LEU A 61 -3.92 7.55 -1.76
CA LEU A 61 -3.14 8.05 -0.63
C LEU A 61 -3.08 7.03 0.49
N THR A 62 -4.21 6.40 0.81
CA THR A 62 -4.30 5.44 1.93
C THR A 62 -3.74 4.06 1.59
N ALA A 63 -3.21 3.92 0.39
CA ALA A 63 -2.73 2.70 -0.22
C ALA A 63 -1.63 1.94 0.53
N PRO A 64 -0.50 2.57 0.85
CA PRO A 64 0.61 1.88 1.49
C PRO A 64 0.37 1.69 2.99
N PHE A 65 -0.68 2.28 3.58
CA PHE A 65 -0.83 2.33 5.03
C PHE A 65 -1.14 0.95 5.61
N VAL A 66 -0.20 0.47 6.42
CA VAL A 66 -0.31 -0.81 7.13
C VAL A 66 -1.09 -0.61 8.43
N LYS A 67 -2.11 -1.44 8.63
CA LYS A 67 -2.94 -1.50 9.85
C LYS A 67 -2.29 -2.36 10.93
N ARG A 68 -1.85 -3.57 10.57
CA ARG A 68 -1.25 -4.57 11.47
C ARG A 68 -0.15 -5.32 10.73
N ILE A 69 0.83 -5.78 11.51
CA ILE A 69 1.91 -6.64 11.02
C ILE A 69 1.95 -7.86 11.93
N HIS A 70 1.93 -9.04 11.33
CA HIS A 70 2.13 -10.29 12.05
C HIS A 70 3.46 -10.90 11.64
N LEU A 71 4.29 -11.21 12.63
CA LEU A 71 5.50 -11.98 12.45
C LEU A 71 5.18 -13.44 12.79
N TYR A 72 5.38 -14.36 11.85
CA TYR A 72 5.22 -15.78 12.13
C TYR A 72 6.40 -16.27 12.96
N LEU A 73 6.11 -16.71 14.18
CA LEU A 73 7.12 -17.17 15.12
C LEU A 73 7.21 -18.70 15.11
N PRO A 74 8.43 -19.28 15.07
CA PRO A 74 8.61 -20.71 15.28
C PRO A 74 8.28 -21.10 16.73
N PRO A 75 7.99 -22.39 17.02
CA PRO A 75 7.56 -22.83 18.35
C PRO A 75 8.51 -22.42 19.49
N TYR A 76 9.83 -22.45 19.26
CA TYR A 76 10.82 -22.09 20.27
C TYR A 76 10.78 -20.59 20.64
N ALA A 77 10.50 -19.71 19.67
CA ALA A 77 10.47 -18.25 19.87
C ALA A 77 9.16 -17.76 20.53
N ARG A 78 8.18 -18.65 20.72
CA ARG A 78 6.92 -18.34 21.41
C ARG A 78 6.98 -18.58 22.92
N ARG A 79 8.05 -19.21 23.42
CA ARG A 79 8.14 -19.66 24.82
C ARG A 79 8.29 -18.50 25.80
N SER A 80 9.06 -17.47 25.45
CA SER A 80 9.28 -16.31 26.31
C SER A 80 9.51 -15.03 25.51
N VAL A 81 9.30 -13.87 26.14
CA VAL A 81 9.61 -12.56 25.55
C VAL A 81 11.10 -12.43 25.22
N SER A 82 12.00 -12.96 26.07
CA SER A 82 13.44 -12.95 25.80
C SER A 82 13.82 -13.76 24.56
N THR A 83 13.26 -14.97 24.40
CA THR A 83 13.50 -15.80 23.20
C THR A 83 12.95 -15.16 21.93
N LEU A 84 11.80 -14.47 22.02
CA LEU A 84 11.25 -13.68 20.94
C LEU A 84 12.17 -12.51 20.54
N HIS A 85 12.75 -11.81 21.52
CA HIS A 85 13.71 -10.74 21.26
C HIS A 85 14.96 -11.27 20.55
N ASN A 86 15.54 -12.37 21.04
CA ASN A 86 16.69 -13.02 20.40
C ASN A 86 16.38 -13.52 18.99
N TYR A 87 15.17 -14.05 18.76
CA TYR A 87 14.73 -14.42 17.42
C TYR A 87 14.58 -13.18 16.51
N SER A 88 13.99 -12.11 17.03
CA SER A 88 13.77 -10.87 16.26
C SER A 88 15.07 -10.16 15.90
N SER A 89 16.11 -10.24 16.73
CA SER A 89 17.42 -9.65 16.45
C SER A 89 18.17 -10.41 15.34
N THR A 90 17.92 -11.71 15.21
CA THR A 90 18.62 -12.60 14.29
C THR A 90 17.63 -13.30 13.37
N LEU A 91 16.82 -12.50 12.66
CA LEU A 91 15.75 -13.03 11.81
C LEU A 91 16.33 -13.76 10.59
N PRO A 92 15.89 -15.00 10.32
CA PRO A 92 16.27 -15.69 9.10
C PRO A 92 15.62 -15.03 7.87
N PRO A 93 16.24 -15.08 6.69
CA PRO A 93 15.66 -14.56 5.45
C PRO A 93 14.32 -15.21 5.07
N THR A 94 14.07 -16.43 5.57
CA THR A 94 12.83 -17.20 5.37
C THR A 94 11.71 -16.84 6.35
N ALA A 95 11.95 -15.93 7.29
CA ALA A 95 10.92 -15.47 8.22
C ALA A 95 9.73 -14.87 7.45
N ARG A 96 8.51 -15.27 7.80
CA ARG A 96 7.28 -14.80 7.16
C ARG A 96 6.72 -13.61 7.93
N LEU A 97 6.39 -12.56 7.21
CA LEU A 97 5.73 -11.36 7.68
C LEU A 97 4.41 -11.21 6.95
N GLU A 98 3.34 -10.94 7.68
CA GLU A 98 2.02 -10.67 7.14
C GLU A 98 1.69 -9.19 7.34
N PHE A 99 1.47 -8.48 6.25
CA PHE A 99 1.05 -7.09 6.27
C PHE A 99 -0.45 -7.01 6.03
N VAL A 100 -1.17 -6.42 7.00
CA VAL A 100 -2.59 -6.12 6.88
C VAL A 100 -2.74 -4.69 6.42
N THR A 101 -3.28 -4.49 5.22
CA THR A 101 -3.48 -3.16 4.60
C THR A 101 -4.96 -2.84 4.45
N LEU A 102 -5.29 -1.54 4.41
CA LEU A 102 -6.64 -1.04 4.19
C LEU A 102 -6.82 -0.66 2.71
N ARG A 103 -7.66 -1.39 1.97
CA ARG A 103 -8.00 -1.07 0.57
C ARG A 103 -9.04 0.05 0.47
N ALA A 104 -9.57 0.29 -0.74
CA ALA A 104 -10.52 1.38 -1.04
C ALA A 104 -11.84 1.32 -0.24
N PHE A 105 -12.21 0.14 0.26
CA PHE A 105 -13.40 -0.14 1.07
C PHE A 105 -12.94 -0.97 2.29
N PRO A 106 -13.67 -1.14 3.43
CA PRO A 106 -13.12 -1.64 4.71
C PRO A 106 -12.67 -3.11 4.69
N PHE A 107 -12.49 -3.69 3.51
CA PHE A 107 -11.78 -4.94 3.32
C PHE A 107 -10.32 -4.80 3.71
N GLU A 108 -9.95 -5.55 4.73
CA GLU A 108 -8.58 -5.82 5.07
C GLU A 108 -8.00 -6.75 4.02
N ARG A 109 -6.86 -6.39 3.44
CA ARG A 109 -6.08 -7.31 2.61
C ARG A 109 -4.83 -7.71 3.36
N THR A 110 -4.68 -9.01 3.56
CA THR A 110 -3.49 -9.62 4.12
C THR A 110 -2.54 -10.00 2.99
N THR A 111 -1.27 -9.64 3.14
CA THR A 111 -0.21 -10.06 2.22
C THR A 111 0.91 -10.68 3.03
N THR A 112 1.12 -11.98 2.84
CA THR A 112 2.23 -12.72 3.43
C THR A 112 3.44 -12.64 2.51
N VAL A 113 4.57 -12.22 3.06
CA VAL A 113 5.84 -12.04 2.36
C VAL A 113 6.98 -12.62 3.19
N LEU A 114 8.04 -13.03 2.52
CA LEU A 114 9.28 -13.43 3.18
C LEU A 114 10.12 -12.20 3.49
N LEU A 115 10.90 -12.25 4.56
CA LEU A 115 11.82 -11.18 4.92
C LEU A 115 12.82 -10.90 3.79
N SER A 116 13.31 -11.95 3.12
CA SER A 116 14.22 -11.86 1.97
C SER A 116 13.66 -11.08 0.78
N GLU A 117 12.34 -10.95 0.68
CA GLU A 117 11.65 -10.23 -0.39
C GLU A 117 11.42 -8.75 -0.04
N LEU A 118 11.72 -8.32 1.19
CA LEU A 118 11.48 -6.95 1.65
C LEU A 118 12.73 -6.09 1.54
N ARG A 119 12.55 -4.82 1.14
CA ARG A 119 13.61 -3.82 1.07
C ARG A 119 13.15 -2.53 1.73
N ALA A 120 14.08 -1.86 2.39
CA ALA A 120 13.87 -0.50 2.86
C ALA A 120 13.94 0.44 1.65
N LEU A 121 13.02 1.39 1.60
CA LEU A 121 13.02 2.47 0.63
C LEU A 121 13.72 3.67 1.28
N PRO A 122 14.70 4.33 0.62
CA PRO A 122 15.25 5.58 1.16
C PRO A 122 14.17 6.66 1.42
N PRO A 123 14.40 7.63 2.30
CA PRO A 123 13.50 8.78 2.39
C PRO A 123 13.57 9.58 1.08
N GLN A 124 12.42 9.87 0.45
CA GLN A 124 12.34 10.70 -0.74
C GLN A 124 11.17 11.68 -0.58
N ARG A 125 11.32 12.93 -1.06
CA ARG A 125 10.22 13.91 -1.09
C ARG A 125 9.03 13.31 -1.83
N PHE A 126 7.84 13.39 -1.22
CA PHE A 126 6.56 12.83 -1.72
C PHE A 126 6.43 11.30 -1.75
N ARG A 127 7.38 10.54 -1.17
CA ARG A 127 7.25 9.09 -1.06
C ARG A 127 6.60 8.70 0.27
N TYR A 128 5.38 8.17 0.18
CA TYR A 128 4.60 7.73 1.33
C TYR A 128 4.92 6.32 1.82
N ALA A 129 5.90 5.59 1.26
CA ALA A 129 6.17 4.19 1.63
C ALA A 129 7.63 4.00 2.06
N ASN A 130 7.81 3.21 3.13
CA ASN A 130 9.10 2.97 3.76
C ASN A 130 9.67 1.60 3.40
N ILE A 131 8.81 0.63 3.07
CA ILE A 131 9.21 -0.73 2.75
C ILE A 131 8.63 -1.09 1.39
N ALA A 132 9.41 -1.76 0.56
CA ALA A 132 8.95 -2.33 -0.70
C ALA A 132 9.20 -3.85 -0.74
N ARG A 133 8.26 -4.58 -1.32
CA ARG A 133 8.49 -5.95 -1.78
C ARG A 133 9.23 -5.89 -3.11
N VAL A 134 10.31 -6.65 -3.25
CA VAL A 134 11.03 -6.81 -4.52
C VAL A 134 10.09 -7.45 -5.54
N LYS A 135 9.97 -6.83 -6.70
CA LYS A 135 9.19 -7.39 -7.81
C LYS A 135 9.99 -8.53 -8.44
N THR A 136 9.46 -9.74 -8.39
CA THR A 136 9.96 -10.84 -9.22
C THR A 136 9.70 -10.50 -10.70
N GLU A 137 10.66 -10.76 -11.58
CA GLU A 137 10.56 -10.46 -13.03
C GLU A 137 9.31 -11.04 -13.69
N LYS A 138 8.85 -12.21 -13.22
CA LYS A 138 7.59 -12.83 -13.67
C LYS A 138 6.36 -11.92 -13.46
N PHE A 139 6.34 -11.14 -12.37
CA PHE A 139 5.24 -10.22 -12.07
C PHE A 139 5.24 -9.00 -12.99
N LEU A 140 6.43 -8.49 -13.34
CA LEU A 140 6.58 -7.38 -14.30
C LEU A 140 6.01 -7.75 -15.68
N ARG A 141 6.14 -9.02 -16.10
CA ARG A 141 5.60 -9.52 -17.37
C ARG A 141 4.08 -9.69 -17.36
N VAL A 142 3.47 -10.08 -16.23
CA VAL A 142 2.01 -10.26 -16.11
C VAL A 142 1.25 -8.92 -16.13
N THR A 143 1.92 -7.81 -15.81
CA THR A 143 1.29 -6.47 -15.78
C THR A 143 1.25 -5.81 -17.17
N GLY A 144 1.63 -6.52 -18.24
CA GLY A 144 1.70 -6.04 -19.63
C GLY A 144 0.34 -5.81 -20.29
N TRP A 145 -0.56 -5.05 -19.66
CA TRP A 145 -1.77 -4.54 -20.29
C TRP A 145 -1.50 -3.11 -20.79
N ASN A 146 -1.32 -2.95 -22.11
CA ASN A 146 -0.81 -1.74 -22.75
C ASN A 146 -1.86 -0.62 -22.90
N GLY A 147 -2.58 -0.25 -21.84
CA GLY A 147 -3.62 0.79 -21.90
C GLY A 147 -3.81 1.59 -20.62
N ILE A 148 -4.44 2.77 -20.75
CA ILE A 148 -4.84 3.63 -19.62
C ILE A 148 -5.76 2.85 -18.66
N TRP A 149 -6.67 2.04 -19.20
CA TRP A 149 -7.54 1.15 -18.43
C TRP A 149 -6.78 0.06 -17.68
N GLY A 150 -5.70 -0.50 -18.25
CA GLY A 150 -4.83 -1.45 -17.55
C GLY A 150 -4.14 -0.82 -16.33
N ARG A 151 -3.77 0.47 -16.41
CA ARG A 151 -3.24 1.23 -15.27
C ARG A 151 -4.31 1.52 -14.22
N VAL A 152 -5.52 1.89 -14.64
CA VAL A 152 -6.65 2.18 -13.73
C VAL A 152 -7.13 0.92 -13.01
N PHE A 153 -7.32 -0.18 -13.72
CA PHE A 153 -7.66 -1.47 -13.11
C PHE A 153 -6.50 -2.06 -12.30
N GLY A 154 -5.25 -1.85 -12.71
CA GLY A 154 -4.07 -2.16 -11.91
C GLY A 154 -4.07 -1.42 -10.57
N LEU A 155 -4.37 -0.11 -10.57
CA LEU A 155 -4.50 0.70 -9.36
C LEU A 155 -5.60 0.21 -8.40
N LEU A 156 -6.67 -0.39 -8.94
CA LEU A 156 -7.79 -0.96 -8.16
C LEU A 156 -7.54 -2.40 -7.70
N ASN A 157 -6.89 -3.24 -8.50
CA ASN A 157 -6.74 -4.69 -8.25
C ASN A 157 -5.39 -5.08 -7.60
N GLU A 158 -4.38 -4.20 -7.61
CA GLU A 158 -3.00 -4.57 -7.25
C GLU A 158 -2.76 -4.99 -5.78
N PRO A 159 -1.92 -6.01 -5.54
CA PRO A 159 -1.20 -6.16 -4.28
C PRO A 159 -0.17 -5.03 -4.18
N ARG A 160 -0.45 -4.03 -3.35
CA ARG A 160 0.43 -2.87 -3.15
C ARG A 160 1.72 -3.35 -2.49
N TRP A 161 2.74 -3.51 -3.32
CA TRP A 161 4.12 -3.91 -3.03
C TRP A 161 4.89 -2.85 -2.24
N LYS A 162 4.24 -1.75 -1.86
CA LYS A 162 4.80 -0.67 -1.05
C LYS A 162 4.02 -0.58 0.24
N TYR A 163 4.73 -0.57 1.35
CA TYR A 163 4.18 -0.53 2.68
C TYR A 163 4.73 0.69 3.41
N TYR A 164 3.83 1.37 4.10
CA TYR A 164 4.14 2.44 5.03
C TYR A 164 3.90 1.91 6.44
N VAL A 165 4.98 1.82 7.18
CA VAL A 165 4.97 1.45 8.59
C VAL A 165 5.59 2.58 9.36
N LYS A 166 4.90 3.02 10.42
CA LYS A 166 5.45 4.02 11.32
C LYS A 166 6.51 3.37 12.19
N GLU A 167 7.73 3.89 12.13
CA GLU A 167 8.86 3.40 12.91
C GLU A 167 8.97 4.13 14.25
N GLY A 168 9.47 3.44 15.27
CA GLY A 168 9.78 3.99 16.58
C GLY A 168 8.91 3.46 17.73
N LYS A 169 9.50 3.47 18.93
CA LYS A 169 8.90 2.93 20.17
C LYS A 169 7.52 3.55 20.50
N ALA A 170 7.30 4.80 20.10
CA ALA A 170 6.04 5.52 20.29
C ALA A 170 4.87 4.96 19.48
N TYR A 171 5.09 4.03 18.54
CA TYR A 171 4.03 3.32 17.81
C TYR A 171 3.92 1.85 18.23
N THR A 172 4.95 1.32 18.88
CA THR A 172 5.02 -0.05 19.41
C THR A 172 4.56 -0.15 20.87
N PHE A 173 4.33 0.96 21.57
CA PHE A 173 3.93 0.99 23.00
C PHE A 173 2.64 0.21 23.35
N ARG A 174 1.73 0.01 22.39
CA ARG A 174 0.50 -0.77 22.60
C ARG A 174 0.70 -2.28 22.41
N THR A 175 1.83 -2.69 21.84
CA THR A 175 2.12 -4.12 21.72
C THR A 175 2.64 -4.63 23.06
N LYS A 176 2.31 -5.89 23.39
CA LYS A 176 2.85 -6.56 24.59
C LYS A 176 4.36 -6.83 24.49
N VAL A 177 4.97 -6.52 23.35
CA VAL A 177 6.39 -6.77 23.06
C VAL A 177 6.98 -5.57 22.30
N PRO A 178 7.41 -4.51 23.01
CA PRO A 178 8.05 -3.36 22.40
C PRO A 178 9.44 -3.74 21.87
N GLY A 179 9.89 -3.20 20.74
CA GLY A 179 11.26 -3.44 20.22
C GLY A 179 11.40 -4.52 19.14
N VAL A 180 10.40 -5.40 18.98
CA VAL A 180 10.46 -6.48 17.97
C VAL A 180 10.42 -5.91 16.56
N TRP A 181 9.54 -4.93 16.30
CA TRP A 181 9.44 -4.32 14.99
C TRP A 181 10.71 -3.56 14.61
N GLU A 182 11.35 -2.91 15.56
CA GLU A 182 12.60 -2.19 15.37
C GLU A 182 13.72 -3.14 14.94
N ASN A 183 13.77 -4.34 15.50
CA ASN A 183 14.72 -5.38 15.07
C ASN A 183 14.40 -5.90 13.66
N VAL A 184 13.12 -6.11 13.34
CA VAL A 184 12.67 -6.49 11.98
C VAL A 184 13.04 -5.40 10.96
N ALA A 185 12.75 -4.14 11.26
CA ALA A 185 13.04 -3.01 10.39
C ALA A 185 14.55 -2.85 10.18
N ARG A 186 15.37 -3.05 11.23
CA ARG A 186 16.83 -3.07 11.13
C ARG A 186 17.31 -4.20 10.21
N ALA A 187 16.74 -5.39 10.30
CA ALA A 187 17.07 -6.50 9.41
C ALA A 187 16.73 -6.20 7.95
N ILE A 188 15.57 -5.59 7.68
CA ILE A 188 15.16 -5.16 6.32
C ILE A 188 16.13 -4.10 5.77
N LYS A 189 16.52 -3.13 6.59
CA LYS A 189 17.48 -2.09 6.21
C LYS A 189 18.85 -2.69 5.93
N GLY A 190 19.38 -3.53 6.82
CA GLY A 190 20.67 -4.19 6.65
C GLY A 190 20.75 -5.04 5.37
N GLN A 191 19.66 -5.72 4.99
CA GLN A 191 19.59 -6.42 3.69
C GLN A 191 19.67 -5.47 2.49
N THR A 192 19.07 -4.29 2.62
CA THR A 192 19.06 -3.27 1.56
C THR A 192 20.46 -2.69 1.37
N ASP A 193 21.13 -2.37 2.48
CA ASP A 193 22.48 -1.81 2.50
C ASP A 193 23.49 -2.83 1.96
N ALA A 194 23.44 -4.10 2.40
CA ALA A 194 24.31 -5.17 1.89
C ALA A 194 24.17 -5.39 0.36
N ILE A 195 22.97 -5.22 -0.19
CA ILE A 195 22.75 -5.30 -1.64
C ILE A 195 23.30 -4.07 -2.35
N ALA A 196 23.17 -2.88 -1.75
CA ALA A 196 23.78 -1.67 -2.31
C ALA A 196 25.31 -1.82 -2.37
N ASP A 197 25.93 -2.30 -1.30
CA ASP A 197 27.38 -2.52 -1.22
C ASP A 197 27.86 -3.55 -2.25
N SER A 198 27.17 -4.68 -2.37
CA SER A 198 27.51 -5.71 -3.37
C SER A 198 27.35 -5.24 -4.82
N ARG A 199 26.48 -4.26 -5.09
CA ARG A 199 26.37 -3.63 -6.43
C ARG A 199 27.53 -2.69 -6.71
N LEU A 200 27.98 -1.93 -5.71
CA LEU A 200 29.14 -1.05 -5.83
C LEU A 200 30.44 -1.84 -6.03
N ALA A 201 30.55 -3.02 -5.41
CA ALA A 201 31.71 -3.90 -5.52
C ALA A 201 31.82 -4.64 -6.87
N ARG A 202 30.76 -4.68 -7.69
CA ARG A 202 30.82 -5.27 -9.04
C ARG A 202 31.29 -4.21 -10.02
N PRO A 203 32.49 -4.32 -10.63
CA PRO A 203 32.85 -3.42 -11.72
C PRO A 203 31.83 -3.61 -12.84
N VAL A 204 31.22 -2.51 -13.28
CA VAL A 204 30.31 -2.49 -14.41
C VAL A 204 31.09 -3.05 -15.60
N LYS A 205 30.81 -4.30 -15.98
CA LYS A 205 31.30 -4.83 -17.25
C LYS A 205 30.68 -3.94 -18.33
N ALA A 206 31.49 -3.05 -18.89
CA ALA A 206 31.13 -2.26 -20.04
C ALA A 206 30.70 -3.25 -21.13
N VAL A 207 29.40 -3.25 -21.44
CA VAL A 207 28.87 -3.96 -22.58
C VAL A 207 29.45 -3.25 -23.80
N LYS A 208 30.34 -3.95 -24.51
CA LYS A 208 30.92 -3.52 -25.79
C LYS A 208 29.84 -3.43 -26.86
#